data_AF-A0A842AJP9-F1
#
_entry.id   AF-A0A842AJP9-F1
#
_cell.length_a   1.000
_cell.length_b   1.000
_cell.length_c   1.000
_cell.angle_alpha   90.00
_cell.angle_beta   90.00
_cell.angle_gamma   90.00
#
_symmetry.space_group_name_H-M   'P 1'
#
loop_
_entity.id
_entity.type
_entity.pdbx_description
1 polymer ?
#
loop_
_entity_poly.entity_id
_entity_poly.type
_entity_poly.pdbx_seq_one_letter_code
_entity_poly.pdbx_strand_id
1 'polypeptide(L)'
;MNDNISPAHYQQGGIETIDFMKAKLSEEELRGYLKANVLKYITREGMKNGLEDLKKAQWYLDYLIALAENKPFKSRSDIDSILEKHDALETGLQDLHEHFAKKMGLPASLVRPSEAVVIPRQFLFGPNDLERRTDLEKFVEGVLTHGGHRSN
;
A
#
# COMPACT_ATOMS: atom_id res chain seq x y z
N MET A 1 -20.07 -5.29 13.55
CA MET A 1 -18.96 -6.26 13.53
C MET A 1 -17.75 -5.54 14.10
N ASN A 2 -17.29 -5.93 15.28
CA ASN A 2 -16.21 -5.24 15.99
C ASN A 2 -14.86 -5.68 15.41
N ASP A 3 -14.10 -4.71 14.90
CA ASP A 3 -12.71 -4.90 14.51
C ASP A 3 -11.86 -5.06 15.76
N ASN A 4 -11.71 -6.30 16.23
CA ASN A 4 -10.93 -6.64 17.43
C ASN A 4 -9.41 -6.44 17.23
N ILE A 5 -9.00 -6.21 15.99
CA ILE A 5 -7.63 -5.92 15.61
C ILE A 5 -7.23 -4.51 16.11
N SER A 6 -8.20 -3.59 16.22
CA SER A 6 -8.04 -2.23 16.75
C SER A 6 -9.21 -1.86 17.65
N PRO A 7 -9.18 -2.22 18.96
CA PRO A 7 -10.30 -1.91 19.82
C PRO A 7 -10.43 -0.40 20.01
N ALA A 8 -11.66 0.11 19.90
CA ALA A 8 -12.01 1.54 19.83
C ALA A 8 -11.47 2.42 20.98
N HIS A 9 -11.01 1.83 22.08
CA HIS A 9 -10.39 2.55 23.19
C HIS A 9 -8.96 3.05 22.91
N TYR A 10 -8.31 2.62 21.81
CA TYR A 10 -7.07 3.27 21.33
C TYR A 10 -7.31 4.46 20.39
N GLN A 11 -8.57 4.67 19.96
CA GLN A 11 -8.95 5.78 19.09
C GLN A 11 -9.48 7.01 19.87
N GLN A 12 -9.68 6.88 21.18
CA GLN A 12 -10.00 8.01 22.06
C GLN A 12 -8.73 8.81 22.38
N GLY A 13 -8.30 9.68 21.46
CA GLY A 13 -7.29 10.70 21.76
C GLY A 13 -6.38 11.15 20.63
N GLY A 14 -6.42 10.51 19.46
CA GLY A 14 -5.71 11.02 18.27
C GLY A 14 -4.17 10.92 18.31
N ILE A 15 -3.60 10.13 19.23
CA ILE A 15 -2.19 9.74 19.20
C ILE A 15 -2.16 8.21 19.29
N GLU A 16 -1.81 7.54 18.19
CA GLU A 16 -1.59 6.10 18.26
C GLU A 16 -0.44 5.84 19.25
N THR A 17 -0.57 4.80 20.09
CA THR A 17 0.45 4.42 21.08
C THR A 17 1.86 4.40 20.48
N ILE A 18 1.99 4.00 19.21
CA ILE A 18 3.27 3.98 18.50
C ILE A 18 3.86 5.38 18.27
N ASP A 19 3.04 6.40 18.01
CA ASP A 19 3.52 7.77 17.78
C ASP A 19 3.99 8.41 19.09
N PHE A 20 3.30 8.12 20.19
CA PHE A 20 3.79 8.49 21.51
C PHE A 20 5.15 7.82 21.82
N MET A 21 5.29 6.52 21.52
CA MET A 21 6.53 5.79 21.74
C MET A 21 7.67 6.34 20.87
N LYS A 22 7.42 6.66 19.59
CA LYS A 22 8.41 7.32 18.71
C LYS A 22 8.89 8.66 19.27
N ALA A 23 8.01 9.44 19.89
CA ALA A 23 8.35 10.73 20.46
C ALA A 23 9.14 10.62 21.78
N LYS A 24 9.09 9.47 22.46
CA LYS A 24 9.68 9.28 23.79
C LYS A 24 10.90 8.38 23.81
N LEU A 25 11.03 7.47 22.85
CA LEU A 25 12.11 6.52 22.77
C LEU A 25 13.19 7.01 21.81
N SER A 26 14.45 6.71 22.14
CA SER A 26 15.52 6.72 21.16
C SER A 26 15.25 5.70 20.06
N GLU A 27 15.95 5.82 18.93
CA GLU A 27 15.79 4.89 17.82
C GLU A 27 16.11 3.44 18.23
N GLU A 28 17.14 3.22 19.06
CA GLU A 28 17.51 1.90 19.56
C GLU A 28 16.41 1.31 20.47
N GLU A 29 15.87 2.11 21.38
CA GLU A 29 14.76 1.70 22.25
C GLU A 29 13.50 1.39 21.44
N LEU A 30 13.20 2.20 20.41
CA LEU A 30 12.09 1.94 19.51
C LEU A 30 12.28 0.61 18.76
N ARG A 31 13.48 0.33 18.24
CA ARG A 31 13.80 -0.96 17.62
C ARG A 31 13.60 -2.11 18.61
N GLY A 32 14.03 -1.95 19.86
CA GLY A 32 13.81 -2.92 20.94
C GLY A 32 12.32 -3.16 21.21
N TYR A 33 11.53 -2.09 21.31
CA TYR A 33 10.08 -2.15 21.49
C TYR A 33 9.38 -2.90 20.35
N LEU A 34 9.73 -2.61 19.09
CA LEU A 34 9.17 -3.29 17.92
C LEU A 34 9.50 -4.79 17.95
N LYS A 35 10.77 -5.16 18.18
CA LYS A 35 11.21 -6.56 18.28
C LYS A 35 10.47 -7.32 19.39
N ALA A 36 10.33 -6.71 20.56
CA ALA A 36 9.62 -7.32 21.69
C ALA A 36 8.15 -7.58 21.37
N ASN A 37 7.48 -6.67 20.65
CA ASN A 37 6.11 -6.88 20.22
C ASN A 37 5.97 -7.99 19.17
N VAL A 38 6.88 -8.07 18.18
CA VAL A 38 6.92 -9.18 17.22
C VAL A 38 6.96 -10.52 17.98
N LEU A 39 7.91 -10.67 18.91
CA LEU A 39 8.05 -11.89 19.71
C LEU A 39 6.80 -12.18 20.56
N LYS A 40 6.25 -11.15 21.22
CA LYS A 40 5.04 -11.26 22.04
C LYS A 40 3.86 -11.84 21.26
N TYR A 41 3.66 -11.38 20.03
CA TYR A 41 2.53 -11.81 19.22
C TYR A 41 2.77 -13.17 18.55
N ILE A 42 3.99 -13.46 18.09
CA ILE A 42 4.34 -14.80 17.59
C ILE A 42 4.14 -15.86 18.67
N THR A 43 4.60 -15.59 19.90
CA THR A 43 4.48 -16.56 21.01
C THR A 43 3.05 -16.76 21.50
N ARG A 44 2.19 -15.74 21.39
CA ARG A 44 0.78 -15.84 21.80
C ARG A 44 -0.15 -16.48 20.78
N GLU A 45 0.26 -16.56 19.52
CA GLU A 45 -0.53 -17.06 18.40
C GLU A 45 -1.24 -18.38 18.75
N GLY A 46 -0.48 -19.39 19.16
CA GLY A 46 -1.01 -20.71 19.52
C GLY A 46 -1.76 -20.79 20.86
N MET A 47 -1.83 -19.71 21.64
CA MET A 47 -2.48 -19.68 22.96
C MET A 47 -3.72 -18.79 23.04
N LYS A 48 -3.84 -17.78 22.17
CA LYS A 48 -4.81 -16.70 22.37
C LYS A 48 -5.62 -16.36 21.12
N ASN A 49 -5.03 -15.61 20.19
CA ASN A 49 -5.79 -14.98 19.10
C ASN A 49 -5.40 -15.52 17.70
N GLY A 50 -4.53 -16.53 17.61
CA GLY A 50 -4.12 -17.15 16.33
C GLY A 50 -3.71 -16.11 15.28
N LEU A 51 -4.38 -16.17 14.13
CA LEU A 51 -4.13 -15.30 12.97
C LEU A 51 -4.13 -13.79 13.29
N GLU A 52 -4.94 -13.32 14.25
CA GLU A 52 -4.94 -11.91 14.63
C GLU A 52 -3.60 -11.49 15.25
N ASP A 53 -3.01 -12.35 16.09
CA ASP A 53 -1.70 -12.08 16.67
C ASP A 53 -0.61 -12.17 15.57
N LEU A 54 -0.71 -13.07 14.59
CA LEU A 54 0.20 -13.08 13.44
C LEU A 54 0.15 -11.78 12.62
N LYS A 55 -1.05 -11.26 12.36
CA LYS A 55 -1.21 -9.96 11.67
C LYS A 55 -0.61 -8.81 12.47
N LYS A 56 -0.73 -8.84 13.80
CA LYS A 56 -0.07 -7.86 14.68
C LYS A 56 1.45 -8.01 14.61
N ALA A 57 1.98 -9.22 14.68
CA ALA A 57 3.41 -9.47 14.54
C ALA A 57 3.95 -8.95 13.19
N GLN A 58 3.24 -9.21 12.09
CA GLN A 58 3.58 -8.70 10.77
C GLN A 58 3.63 -7.16 10.75
N TRP A 59 2.63 -6.49 11.32
CA TRP A 59 2.62 -5.02 11.40
C TRP A 59 3.86 -4.45 12.10
N TYR A 60 4.26 -5.03 13.24
CA TYR A 60 5.46 -4.57 13.97
C TYR A 60 6.75 -4.89 13.21
N LEU A 61 6.79 -6.00 12.47
CA LEU A 61 7.93 -6.37 11.63
C LEU A 61 8.07 -5.42 10.44
N ASP A 62 6.98 -5.15 9.73
CA ASP A 62 6.95 -4.22 8.59
C ASP A 62 7.38 -2.81 9.03
N TYR A 63 6.95 -2.38 10.23
CA TYR A 63 7.42 -1.13 10.83
C TYR A 63 8.93 -1.16 11.02
N LEU A 64 9.47 -2.21 11.64
CA LEU A 64 10.90 -2.33 11.90
C LEU A 64 11.73 -2.34 10.62
N ILE A 65 11.22 -2.95 9.54
CA ILE A 65 11.83 -2.92 8.21
C ILE A 65 11.84 -1.48 7.67
N ALA A 66 10.69 -0.79 7.67
CA ALA A 66 10.61 0.59 7.20
C ALA A 66 11.56 1.53 7.96
N LEU A 67 11.67 1.35 9.28
CA LEU A 67 12.63 2.08 10.11
C LEU A 67 14.09 1.77 9.70
N ALA A 68 14.43 0.51 9.49
CA ALA A 68 15.78 0.11 9.06
C ALA A 68 16.14 0.62 7.65
N GLU A 69 15.15 0.75 6.77
CA GLU A 69 15.32 1.28 5.42
C GLU A 69 15.22 2.82 5.35
N ASN A 70 14.97 3.51 6.48
CA ASN A 70 14.68 4.95 6.52
C ASN A 70 13.53 5.36 5.59
N LYS A 71 12.49 4.52 5.48
CA LYS A 71 11.28 4.79 4.69
C LYS A 71 10.11 5.16 5.60
N PRO A 72 9.18 6.01 5.13
CA PRO A 72 7.96 6.28 5.87
C PRO A 72 7.14 5.00 5.98
N PHE A 73 6.84 4.57 7.20
CA PHE A 73 5.91 3.47 7.42
C PHE A 73 4.49 3.91 7.07
N LYS A 74 3.76 3.03 6.37
CA LYS A 74 2.33 3.17 6.09
C LYS A 74 1.65 1.85 6.45
N SER A 75 0.62 1.93 7.28
CA SER A 75 -0.16 0.75 7.61
C SER A 75 -0.98 0.30 6.40
N ARG A 76 -1.47 -0.94 6.43
CA ARG A 76 -2.30 -1.46 5.34
C ARG A 76 -3.53 -0.61 5.08
N SER A 77 -4.21 -0.16 6.14
CA SER A 77 -5.36 0.74 6.05
C SER A 77 -5.00 2.11 5.45
N ASP A 78 -3.80 2.64 5.77
CA ASP A 78 -3.34 3.89 5.16
C ASP A 78 -3.13 3.72 3.65
N ILE A 79 -2.50 2.61 3.25
CA ILE A 79 -2.27 2.29 1.84
C ILE A 79 -3.60 2.14 1.11
N ASP A 80 -4.55 1.39 1.67
CA ASP A 80 -5.86 1.21 1.05
C ASP A 80 -6.61 2.55 0.91
N SER A 81 -6.53 3.44 1.92
CA SER A 81 -7.10 4.80 1.84
C SER A 81 -6.41 5.68 0.79
N ILE A 82 -5.10 5.51 0.57
CA ILE A 82 -4.35 6.22 -0.47
C ILE A 82 -4.78 5.73 -1.85
N LEU A 83 -4.96 4.42 -2.02
CA LEU A 83 -5.40 3.82 -3.28
C LEU A 83 -6.81 4.26 -3.65
N GLU A 84 -7.76 4.28 -2.71
CA GLU A 84 -9.11 4.76 -2.98
C GLU A 84 -9.14 6.21 -3.46
N LYS A 85 -8.30 7.07 -2.87
CA LYS A 85 -8.16 8.46 -3.31
C LYS A 85 -7.52 8.56 -4.69
N HIS A 86 -6.57 7.68 -5.00
CA HIS A 86 -5.93 7.61 -6.31
C HIS A 86 -6.95 7.21 -7.38
N ASP A 87 -7.73 6.15 -7.16
CA ASP A 87 -8.75 5.67 -8.09
C ASP A 87 -9.80 6.76 -8.39
N ALA A 88 -10.22 7.51 -7.36
CA ALA A 88 -11.13 8.64 -7.52
C ALA A 88 -10.53 9.78 -8.35
N LEU A 89 -9.23 10.06 -8.16
CA LEU A 89 -8.51 11.08 -8.93
C LEU A 89 -8.37 10.66 -10.39
N GLU A 90 -8.02 9.40 -10.66
CA GLU A 90 -7.92 8.85 -12.01
C GLU A 90 -9.24 8.92 -12.76
N THR A 91 -10.34 8.56 -12.08
CA THR A 91 -11.70 8.67 -12.65
C THR A 91 -12.02 10.11 -13.01
N GLY A 92 -11.77 11.06 -12.11
CA GLY A 92 -12.03 12.48 -12.37
C GLY A 92 -11.17 13.05 -13.51
N LEU A 93 -9.93 12.58 -13.64
CA LEU A 93 -9.06 12.96 -14.76
C LEU A 93 -9.59 12.41 -16.09
N GLN A 94 -10.08 11.17 -16.09
CA GLN A 94 -10.68 10.56 -17.26
C GLN A 94 -11.96 11.29 -17.70
N ASP A 95 -12.84 11.64 -16.77
CA ASP A 95 -14.05 12.42 -17.05
C ASP A 95 -13.72 13.78 -17.68
N LEU A 96 -12.68 14.45 -17.17
CA LEU A 96 -12.21 15.73 -17.70
C LEU A 96 -11.69 15.58 -19.14
N HIS A 97 -10.90 14.54 -19.40
CA HIS A 97 -10.40 14.22 -20.73
C HIS A 97 -11.55 13.95 -21.72
N GLU A 98 -12.54 13.17 -21.34
CA GLU A 98 -13.73 12.90 -22.17
C GLU A 98 -14.53 14.18 -22.46
N HIS A 99 -14.69 15.04 -21.45
CA HIS A 99 -15.34 16.33 -21.60
C HIS A 99 -14.61 17.23 -22.63
N PHE A 100 -13.28 17.33 -22.53
CA PHE A 100 -12.49 18.11 -23.48
C PHE A 100 -12.53 17.52 -24.89
N ALA A 101 -12.41 16.20 -25.03
CA ALA A 101 -12.52 15.52 -26.33
C ALA A 101 -13.83 15.87 -27.04
N LYS A 102 -14.94 15.79 -26.29
CA LYS A 102 -16.28 16.13 -26.79
C LYS A 102 -16.40 17.61 -27.15
N LYS A 103 -15.88 18.51 -26.31
CA LYS A 103 -15.93 19.97 -26.54
C LYS A 103 -15.12 20.40 -27.76
N MET A 104 -14.00 19.73 -28.03
CA MET A 104 -13.09 20.04 -29.14
C MET A 104 -13.41 19.27 -30.43
N GLY A 105 -14.40 18.36 -30.42
CA GLY A 105 -14.74 17.52 -31.56
C GLY A 105 -13.63 16.53 -31.94
N LEU A 106 -12.74 16.20 -31.00
CA LEU A 106 -11.62 15.29 -31.22
C LEU A 106 -12.07 13.83 -31.08
N PRO A 107 -11.57 12.90 -31.93
CA PRO A 107 -11.85 11.49 -31.74
C PRO A 107 -11.24 11.01 -30.43
N ALA A 108 -11.98 10.21 -29.67
CA ALA A 108 -11.56 9.69 -28.35
C ALA A 108 -10.21 8.94 -28.38
N SER A 109 -9.78 8.46 -29.56
CA SER A 109 -8.49 7.81 -29.78
C SER A 109 -7.28 8.73 -29.61
N LEU A 110 -7.44 10.05 -29.71
CA LEU A 110 -6.36 11.04 -29.58
C LEU A 110 -6.17 11.56 -28.14
N VAL A 111 -7.16 11.31 -27.27
CA VAL A 111 -7.23 11.86 -25.90
C VAL A 111 -6.97 10.78 -24.85
N ARG A 112 -6.68 9.54 -25.26
CA ARG A 112 -6.22 8.53 -24.30
C ARG A 112 -4.91 9.03 -23.67
N PRO A 113 -4.79 9.03 -22.33
CA PRO A 113 -3.47 9.17 -21.72
C PRO A 113 -2.58 8.10 -22.37
N SER A 114 -1.35 8.48 -22.72
CA SER A 114 -0.34 7.50 -23.15
C SER A 114 -0.39 6.31 -22.20
N GLU A 115 -0.34 5.09 -22.69
CA GLU A 115 -0.42 3.81 -21.96
C GLU A 115 0.66 3.60 -20.88
N ALA A 116 1.27 4.69 -20.42
CA ALA A 116 2.15 4.77 -19.29
C ALA A 116 1.37 4.45 -17.99
N VAL A 117 1.44 3.17 -17.63
CA VAL A 117 1.59 2.71 -16.25
C VAL A 117 0.33 2.78 -15.39
N VAL A 118 -0.75 2.12 -15.84
CA VAL A 118 -1.73 1.57 -14.87
C VAL A 118 -1.16 0.25 -14.37
N ILE A 119 -0.42 0.26 -13.26
CA ILE A 119 0.08 -0.97 -12.64
C ILE A 119 -1.11 -1.62 -11.92
N PRO A 120 -1.56 -2.82 -12.32
CA PRO A 120 -2.73 -3.43 -11.71
C PRO A 120 -2.51 -3.68 -10.21
N ARG A 121 -3.54 -3.43 -9.38
CA ARG A 121 -3.47 -3.50 -7.90
C ARG A 121 -2.92 -4.84 -7.37
N GLN A 122 -3.08 -5.92 -8.13
CA GLN A 122 -2.52 -7.25 -7.86
C GLN A 122 -0.98 -7.29 -7.82
N PHE A 123 -0.29 -6.40 -8.54
CA PHE A 123 1.18 -6.31 -8.54
C PHE A 123 1.73 -5.49 -7.36
N LEU A 124 0.89 -4.69 -6.69
CA LEU A 124 1.27 -3.95 -5.48
C LEU A 124 1.33 -4.85 -4.24
N PHE A 125 0.70 -6.03 -4.26
CA PHE A 125 0.52 -6.89 -3.09
C PHE A 125 0.75 -8.38 -3.38
N GLY A 126 1.94 -8.75 -3.86
CA GLY A 126 2.42 -10.15 -3.92
C GLY A 126 3.25 -10.56 -2.70
N PRO A 127 3.40 -11.86 -2.38
CA PRO A 127 4.04 -12.35 -1.16
C PRO A 127 5.55 -12.05 -1.06
N ASN A 128 6.25 -11.68 -2.14
CA ASN A 128 7.68 -11.31 -2.11
C ASN A 128 8.04 -10.22 -3.13
N ASP A 129 8.95 -9.31 -2.77
CA ASP A 129 9.45 -8.20 -3.61
C ASP A 129 10.09 -8.64 -4.93
N LEU A 130 10.68 -9.84 -4.97
CA LEU A 130 11.37 -10.36 -6.14
C LEU A 130 10.40 -10.83 -7.24
N GLU A 131 9.30 -11.49 -6.86
CA GLU A 131 8.21 -11.83 -7.78
C GLU A 131 7.54 -10.55 -8.30
N ARG A 132 7.30 -9.56 -7.43
CA ARG A 132 6.76 -8.25 -7.83
C ARG A 132 7.58 -7.58 -8.91
N ARG A 133 8.91 -7.55 -8.77
CA ARG A 133 9.82 -6.97 -9.78
C ARG A 133 9.73 -7.71 -11.10
N THR A 134 9.80 -9.03 -11.06
CA THR A 134 9.76 -9.88 -12.26
C THR A 134 8.43 -9.73 -13.02
N ASP A 135 7.33 -9.65 -12.27
CA ASP A 135 5.98 -9.56 -12.80
C ASP A 135 5.65 -8.15 -13.32
N LEU A 136 6.18 -7.12 -12.65
CA LEU A 136 6.12 -5.74 -13.13
C LEU A 136 6.99 -5.53 -14.36
N GLU A 137 8.19 -6.11 -14.40
CA GLU A 137 9.08 -6.09 -15.58
C GLU A 137 8.40 -6.75 -16.77
N LYS A 138 7.80 -7.93 -16.60
CA LYS A 138 7.01 -8.59 -17.67
C LYS A 138 5.81 -7.77 -18.12
N PHE A 139 5.12 -7.10 -17.20
CA PHE A 139 4.00 -6.22 -17.54
C PHE A 139 4.48 -5.02 -18.35
N VAL A 140 5.54 -4.34 -17.89
CA VAL A 140 6.15 -3.19 -18.58
C VAL A 140 6.70 -3.62 -19.95
N GLU A 141 7.39 -4.75 -20.05
CA GLU A 141 7.84 -5.31 -21.33
C GLU A 141 6.66 -5.65 -22.25
N GLY A 142 5.58 -6.21 -21.72
CA GLY A 142 4.35 -6.48 -22.47
C GLY A 142 3.71 -5.22 -23.06
N VAL A 143 3.62 -4.14 -22.26
CA VAL A 143 3.10 -2.84 -22.70
C VAL A 143 4.01 -2.22 -23.77
N LEU A 144 5.33 -2.24 -23.56
CA LEU A 144 6.31 -1.67 -24.50
C LEU A 144 6.39 -2.46 -25.82
N THR A 145 6.14 -3.77 -25.79
CA THR A 145 6.18 -4.63 -26.99
C THR A 145 4.87 -4.61 -27.78
N HIS A 146 3.71 -4.46 -27.14
CA HIS A 146 2.41 -4.48 -27.81
C HIS A 146 1.91 -3.08 -28.26
N GLY A 147 2.47 -1.99 -27.73
CA GLY A 147 2.25 -0.63 -28.24
C GLY A 147 2.88 -0.34 -29.61
N GLY A 148 3.61 -1.31 -30.18
CA GLY A 148 4.39 -1.15 -31.42
C GLY A 148 3.82 -1.79 -32.69
N HIS A 149 2.70 -2.53 -32.65
CA HIS A 149 2.13 -3.13 -33.86
C HIS A 149 0.92 -2.35 -34.40
N ARG A 150 1.22 -1.27 -35.13
CA ARG A 150 0.45 -0.85 -36.30
C ARG A 150 1.29 -1.08 -37.56
N SER A 151 0.88 -2.01 -38.41
CA SER A 151 1.15 -2.16 -39.86
C SER A 151 0.59 -3.54 -40.24
N ASN A 152 -0.37 -3.76 -41.13
CA ASN A 152 -1.05 -2.97 -42.17
C ASN A 152 -2.55 -3.30 -42.16
#